data_AF-A0A925DEX4-F1
#
_entry.id   AF-A0A925DEX4-F1
#
_cell.length_a   1.000
_cell.length_b   1.000
_cell.length_c   1.000
_cell.angle_alpha   90.00
_cell.angle_beta   90.00
_cell.angle_gamma   90.00
#
_symmetry.space_group_name_H-M   'P 1'
#
loop_
_entity.id
_entity.type
_entity.pdbx_description
1 polymer ?
#
loop_
_entity_poly.entity_id
_entity_poly.type
_entity_poly.pdbx_seq_one_letter_code
_entity_poly.pdbx_strand_id
1 'polypeptide(L)' 'MLPIIDIEDLGLDAGAHLLVKHGLAGVPPGGAIEVVGSCPGWEAQLSAWCRGQGHRCDVNERDGRSVAQVTR' A
#
# COMPACT_ATOMS: atom_id res chain seq x y z
N MET A 1 12.96 2.86 -9.72
CA MET A 1 11.59 2.32 -9.86
C MET A 1 11.19 1.76 -8.51
N LEU A 2 10.03 2.16 -7.97
CA LEU A 2 9.56 1.63 -6.69
C LEU A 2 9.03 0.19 -6.89
N PRO A 3 9.22 -0.73 -5.93
CA PRO A 3 8.53 -2.02 -5.97
C PRO A 3 7.02 -1.80 -5.95
N ILE A 4 6.30 -2.52 -6.81
CA ILE A 4 4.84 -2.48 -6.86
C ILE A 4 4.30 -3.73 -6.15
N ILE A 5 3.40 -3.52 -5.21
CA ILE A 5 2.60 -4.57 -4.56
C ILE A 5 1.17 -4.44 -5.07
N ASP A 6 0.74 -5.37 -5.93
CA ASP A 6 -0.66 -5.49 -6.29
C ASP A 6 -1.36 -6.36 -5.23
N ILE A 7 -2.35 -5.79 -4.54
CA ILE A 7 -3.18 -6.50 -3.56
C ILE A 7 -4.46 -7.05 -4.21
N GLU A 8 -4.65 -6.85 -5.51
CA GLU A 8 -5.80 -7.33 -6.28
C GLU A 8 -7.14 -7.00 -5.57
N ASP A 9 -8.07 -7.95 -5.48
CA ASP A 9 -9.34 -7.81 -4.76
C ASP A 9 -9.25 -8.20 -3.27
N LEU A 10 -8.05 -8.41 -2.74
CA LEU A 10 -7.85 -8.81 -1.35
C LEU A 10 -7.97 -7.59 -0.41
N GLY A 11 -8.95 -7.64 0.50
CA GLY A 11 -9.12 -6.65 1.55
C GLY A 11 -7.94 -6.62 2.54
N LEU A 12 -7.70 -5.45 3.16
CA LEU A 12 -6.63 -5.31 4.18
C LEU A 12 -6.92 -6.17 5.42
N ASP A 13 -8.19 -6.34 5.77
CA ASP A 13 -8.67 -7.22 6.85
C ASP A 13 -8.59 -8.71 6.48
N ALA A 14 -8.64 -9.04 5.18
CA ALA A 14 -8.47 -10.39 4.65
C ALA A 14 -7.00 -10.82 4.49
N GLY A 15 -6.04 -9.93 4.75
CA GLY A 15 -4.61 -10.25 4.78
C GLY A 15 -3.73 -9.47 3.81
N ALA A 16 -4.28 -8.56 2.98
CA ALA A 16 -3.46 -7.76 2.07
C ALA A 16 -2.37 -6.93 2.78
N HIS A 17 -2.58 -6.59 4.06
CA HIS A 17 -1.58 -5.91 4.88
C HIS A 17 -0.28 -6.70 5.03
N LEU A 18 -0.32 -8.04 4.94
CA LEU A 18 0.88 -8.88 5.00
C LEU A 18 1.74 -8.72 3.75
N LEU A 19 1.13 -8.54 2.58
CA LEU A 19 1.84 -8.26 1.32
C LEU A 19 2.53 -6.90 1.38
N VAL A 20 1.82 -5.88 1.87
CA VAL A 20 2.37 -4.53 2.05
C VAL A 20 3.54 -4.55 3.05
N LYS A 21 3.36 -5.23 4.20
CA LYS A 21 4.42 -5.39 5.21
C LYS A 21 5.65 -6.11 4.65
N HIS A 22 5.44 -7.16 3.86
CA HIS A 22 6.52 -7.89 3.20
C HIS A 22 7.28 -7.00 2.20
N GLY A 23 6.55 -6.25 1.36
CA GLY A 23 7.13 -5.27 0.44
C GLY A 23 7.97 -4.21 1.15
N LEU A 24 7.45 -3.64 2.24
CA LEU A 24 8.18 -2.67 3.06
C LEU A 24 9.43 -3.27 3.71
N ALA A 25 9.40 -4.55 4.11
CA ALA A 25 10.60 -5.21 4.65
C ALA A 25 11.73 -5.35 3.61
N GLY A 26 11.39 -5.33 2.31
CA GLY A 26 12.34 -5.38 1.20
C GLY A 26 13.02 -4.05 0.86
N VAL A 27 12.60 -2.93 1.45
CA VAL A 27 13.21 -1.60 1.21
C VAL A 27 13.94 -1.08 2.47
N PRO A 28 14.99 -0.26 2.33
CA PRO A 28 15.65 0.36 3.49
C PRO A 28 14.70 1.30 4.25
N PRO A 29 14.99 1.65 5.51
CA PRO A 29 14.26 2.70 6.23
C PRO A 29 14.22 4.01 5.42
N GLY A 30 13.05 4.64 5.33
CA GLY A 30 12.83 5.80 4.46
C GLY A 30 12.64 5.47 2.98
N GLY A 31 12.82 4.20 2.57
CA GLY A 31 12.44 3.71 1.25
C GLY A 31 10.92 3.59 1.10
N ALA A 32 10.45 3.45 -0.14
CA ALA A 32 9.02 3.39 -0.44
C ALA A 32 8.67 2.23 -1.37
N ILE A 33 7.39 1.84 -1.33
CA ILE A 33 6.74 0.94 -2.28
C ILE A 33 5.51 1.62 -2.87
N GLU A 34 5.05 1.14 -4.02
CA GLU A 34 3.73 1.44 -4.55
C GLU A 34 2.79 0.29 -4.25
N VAL A 35 1.56 0.61 -3.87
CA VAL A 35 0.47 -0.35 -3.63
C VAL A 35 -0.67 0.00 -4.54
N VAL A 36 -1.22 -1.02 -5.21
CA VAL A 36 -2.40 -0.90 -6.07
C VAL A 36 -3.36 -2.02 -5.73
N GLY A 37 -4.66 -1.78 -5.90
CA GLY A 37 -5.70 -2.78 -5.63
C GLY A 37 -6.97 -2.53 -6.44
N SER A 38 -7.92 -3.44 -6.30
CA SER A 38 -9.26 -3.40 -6.92
C SER A 38 -10.40 -3.66 -5.93
N CYS A 39 -10.12 -4.08 -4.69
CA CYS A 39 -11.14 -4.17 -3.64
C CYS A 39 -11.74 -2.78 -3.34
N PRO A 40 -13.07 -2.62 -3.27
CA PRO A 40 -13.68 -1.34 -2.94
C PRO A 40 -13.14 -0.73 -1.63
N GLY A 41 -12.67 0.51 -1.69
CA GLY A 41 -12.19 1.25 -0.53
C GLY A 41 -10.81 0.83 0.01
N TRP A 42 -10.05 0.05 -0.76
CA TRP A 42 -8.71 -0.40 -0.37
C TRP A 42 -7.78 0.77 0.01
N GLU A 43 -7.93 1.93 -0.63
CA GLU A 43 -7.13 3.13 -0.38
C GLU A 43 -7.29 3.64 1.05
N ALA A 44 -8.54 3.70 1.52
CA ALA A 44 -8.90 4.16 2.85
C ALA A 44 -8.46 3.14 3.91
N GLN A 45 -8.66 1.85 3.63
CA GLN A 45 -8.21 0.77 4.52
C GLN A 45 -6.68 0.74 4.65
N LEU A 46 -5.96 0.86 3.54
CA LEU A 46 -4.50 0.93 3.52
C LEU A 46 -4.00 2.15 4.30
N SER A 47 -4.57 3.34 4.05
CA SER A 47 -4.18 4.57 4.75
C SER A 47 -4.41 4.46 6.25
N ALA A 48 -5.52 3.87 6.68
CA ALA A 48 -5.81 3.62 8.09
C ALA A 48 -4.81 2.64 8.72
N TRP A 49 -4.49 1.55 8.03
CA TRP A 49 -3.48 0.59 8.47
C TRP A 49 -2.09 1.24 8.59
N CYS A 50 -1.64 1.96 7.56
CA CYS A 50 -0.36 2.67 7.54
C CYS A 50 -0.21 3.63 8.73
N ARG A 51 -1.26 4.41 9.04
CA ARG A 51 -1.28 5.30 10.21
C ARG A 51 -1.06 4.53 11.52
N GLY A 52 -1.66 3.36 11.68
CA GLY A 52 -1.47 2.50 12.84
C GLY A 52 -0.07 1.88 12.94
N GLN A 53 0.64 1.75 11.80
CA GLN A 53 2.02 1.26 11.74
C GLN A 53 3.08 2.37 11.83
N GLY A 54 2.69 3.64 11.72
CA GLY A 54 3.61 4.77 11.63
C GLY A 54 4.20 5.02 10.23
N HIS A 55 3.64 4.39 9.20
CA HIS A 55 4.04 4.60 7.80
C HIS A 55 3.30 5.79 7.20
N ARG A 56 4.01 6.55 6.36
CA ARG A 56 3.38 7.56 5.50
C ARG A 56 2.73 6.88 4.30
N CYS A 57 1.50 7.26 3.97
CA CYS A 57 0.76 6.74 2.83
C CYS A 57 0.18 7.93 2.04
N ASP A 58 0.60 8.08 0.79
CA ASP A 58 0.12 9.12 -0.13
C ASP A 58 -0.63 8.44 -1.29
N VAL A 59 -1.94 8.64 -1.36
CA VAL A 59 -2.79 8.09 -2.44
C VAL A 59 -2.93 9.12 -3.54
N ASN A 60 -2.66 8.72 -4.78
CA ASN A 60 -2.80 9.55 -5.97
C ASN A 60 -3.50 8.75 -7.07
N GLU A 61 -4.05 9.45 -8.05
CA GLU A 61 -4.58 8.81 -9.27
C GLU A 61 -3.51 8.83 -10.36
N ARG A 62 -3.32 7.69 -11.04
CA ARG A 62 -2.45 7.55 -12.21
C ARG A 62 -3.17 6.73 -13.26
N ASP A 63 -3.32 7.29 -14.47
CA ASP A 63 -4.00 6.64 -15.60
C ASP A 63 -5.41 6.11 -15.25
N GLY A 64 -6.16 6.85 -14.41
CA GLY A 64 -7.50 6.47 -13.97
C GLY A 64 -7.55 5.35 -12.91
N ARG A 65 -6.40 4.92 -12.38
CA ARG A 65 -6.30 3.97 -11.25
C ARG A 65 -5.72 4.67 -10.03
N SER A 66 -6.27 4.38 -8.86
CA SER A 66 -5.65 4.74 -7.58
C SER A 66 -4.32 4.01 -7.40
N VAL A 67 -3.29 4.73 -6.96
CA VAL A 67 -1.98 4.19 -6.57
C VAL A 67 -1.57 4.84 -5.26
N ALA A 68 -1.20 4.02 -4.28
CA ALA A 68 -0.73 4.48 -2.98
C ALA A 68 0.79 4.32 -2.90
N GLN A 69 1.51 5.38 -2.57
CA GLN A 69 2.92 5.28 -2.20
C GLN A 69 3.03 5.15 -0.68
N VAL A 70 3.70 4.10 -0.20
CA VAL A 70 3.89 3.83 1.23
C VAL A 70 5.36 3.90 1.58
N THR A 71 5.73 4.73 2.54
CA THR A 71 7.11 4.89 3.03
C THR A 71 7.34 4.06 4.29
N ARG A 72 8.47 3.34 4.31
CA ARG A 72 8.93 2.55 5.46
C ARG A 72 9.41 3.44 6.61
#